data_AF-A0A6D2JH83-F1
#
_entry.id   AF-A0A6D2JH83-F1
#
_cell.length_a   1.000
_cell.length_b   1.000
_cell.length_c   1.000
_cell.angle_alpha   90.00
_cell.angle_beta   90.00
_cell.angle_gamma   90.00
#
_symmetry.space_group_name_H-M   'P 1'
#
loop_
_entity.id
_entity.type
_entity.pdbx_description
1 polymer ?
#
loop_
_entity_poly.entity_id
_entity_poly.type
_entity_poly.pdbx_seq_one_letter_code
_entity_poly.pdbx_strand_id
1 'polypeptide(L)'
;MEEKDTVSWNIIFASFSRNGKIELELWFFHKMPNPDIVTYNELIDTFVKSGDFNNAFQILSSMMPYPNSASWNTILTGYVNSEKSRELDGPILTQTCNNMFST
;
A
#
# COMPACT_ATOMS: atom_id res chain seq x y z
N MET A 1 -9.03 18.38 -21.67
CA MET A 1 -9.04 17.20 -20.80
C MET A 1 -8.84 17.75 -19.42
N GLU A 2 -9.92 17.83 -18.63
CA GLU A 2 -9.88 18.43 -17.29
C GLU A 2 -8.91 17.61 -16.43
N GLU A 3 -7.89 18.28 -15.87
CA GLU A 3 -7.06 17.68 -14.83
C GLU A 3 -7.98 17.31 -13.67
N LYS A 4 -8.16 16.01 -13.45
CA LYS A 4 -8.82 15.55 -12.23
C LYS A 4 -7.93 15.91 -11.06
N ASP A 5 -8.48 16.63 -10.09
CA ASP A 5 -7.79 16.91 -8.84
C ASP A 5 -7.46 15.60 -8.09
N THR A 6 -6.39 15.63 -7.29
CA THR A 6 -5.93 14.52 -6.45
C THR A 6 -7.05 13.99 -5.53
N VAL A 7 -7.98 14.87 -5.12
CA VAL A 7 -9.12 14.51 -4.27
C VAL A 7 -10.07 13.55 -4.99
N SER A 8 -10.37 13.80 -6.26
CA SER A 8 -11.23 12.94 -7.09
C SER A 8 -10.61 11.56 -7.32
N TRP A 9 -9.28 11.49 -7.44
CA TRP A 9 -8.56 10.22 -7.51
C TRP A 9 -8.68 9.45 -6.20
N ASN A 10 -8.41 10.08 -5.07
CA ASN A 10 -8.48 9.43 -3.76
C ASN A 10 -9.90 8.91 -3.45
N ILE A 11 -10.96 9.62 -3.85
CA ILE A 11 -12.35 9.11 -3.71
C ILE A 11 -12.56 7.80 -4.50
N ILE A 12 -12.01 7.74 -5.72
CA ILE A 12 -12.11 6.57 -6.59
C ILE A 12 -11.32 5.39 -5.99
N PHE A 13 -10.12 5.65 -5.46
CA PHE A 13 -9.29 4.64 -4.81
C PHE A 13 -9.91 4.10 -3.53
N ALA A 14 -10.38 4.96 -2.63
CA ALA A 14 -11.13 4.56 -1.45
C ALA A 14 -12.32 3.66 -1.79
N SER A 15 -13.00 3.93 -2.91
CA SER A 15 -14.09 3.09 -3.41
C SER A 15 -13.61 1.72 -3.92
N PHE A 16 -12.49 1.64 -4.63
CA PHE A 16 -11.96 0.36 -5.11
C PHE A 16 -11.35 -0.50 -4.00
N SER A 17 -10.62 0.13 -3.08
CA SER A 17 -10.07 -0.51 -1.88
C SER A 17 -11.16 -1.22 -1.07
N ARG A 18 -12.28 -0.53 -0.80
CA ARG A 18 -13.43 -1.11 -0.07
C ARG A 18 -14.10 -2.27 -0.78
N ASN A 19 -14.03 -2.30 -2.11
CA ASN A 19 -14.68 -3.32 -2.94
C ASN A 19 -13.72 -4.44 -3.39
N GLY A 20 -12.47 -4.42 -2.94
CA GLY A 20 -11.45 -5.41 -3.32
C GLY A 20 -11.12 -5.41 -4.82
N LYS A 21 -11.35 -4.29 -5.53
CA LYS A 21 -11.13 -4.19 -6.98
C LYS A 21 -9.70 -3.75 -7.30
N ILE A 22 -8.72 -4.54 -6.86
CA ILE A 22 -7.28 -4.23 -6.92
C ILE A 22 -6.81 -3.93 -8.34
N GLU A 23 -7.23 -4.74 -9.32
CA GLU A 23 -6.83 -4.56 -10.72
C GLU A 23 -7.23 -3.18 -11.27
N LEU A 24 -8.43 -2.72 -10.90
CA LEU A 24 -8.94 -1.43 -11.35
C LEU A 24 -8.23 -0.28 -10.63
N GLU A 25 -7.97 -0.43 -9.33
CA GLU A 25 -7.19 0.51 -8.53
C GLU A 25 -5.78 0.71 -9.11
N LEU A 26 -5.06 -0.38 -9.45
CA LEU A 26 -3.75 -0.33 -10.10
C LEU A 26 -3.81 0.34 -11.48
N TRP A 27 -4.84 0.04 -12.27
CA TRP A 27 -5.00 0.67 -13.58
C TRP A 27 -5.16 2.19 -13.48
N PHE A 28 -5.91 2.67 -12.49
CA PHE A 28 -6.04 4.11 -12.23
C PHE A 28 -4.76 4.70 -11.63
N PHE A 29 -4.04 3.96 -10.79
CA PHE A 29 -2.75 4.38 -10.24
C PHE A 29 -1.71 4.69 -11.30
N HIS A 30 -1.57 3.81 -12.28
CA HIS A 30 -0.64 4.02 -13.40
C HIS A 30 -1.01 5.22 -14.29
N LYS A 31 -2.23 5.75 -14.16
CA LYS A 31 -2.69 6.94 -14.90
C LYS A 31 -2.64 8.23 -14.08
N MET A 32 -2.41 8.14 -12.78
CA MET A 32 -2.40 9.29 -11.90
C MET A 32 -1.07 10.06 -12.05
N PRO A 33 -1.11 11.34 -12.42
CA PRO A 33 0.09 12.17 -12.37
C PRO A 33 0.43 12.48 -10.91
N ASN A 34 1.65 12.16 -10.48
CA ASN A 34 2.18 12.47 -9.15
C ASN A 34 1.31 11.94 -7.98
N PRO A 35 1.19 10.62 -7.80
CA PRO A 35 0.52 10.04 -6.64
C PRO A 35 1.12 10.55 -5.32
N ASP A 36 0.26 10.87 -4.37
CA ASP A 36 0.64 11.37 -3.04
C ASP A 36 0.70 10.23 -2.01
N ILE A 37 1.12 10.57 -0.79
CA ILE A 37 1.20 9.61 0.32
C ILE A 37 -0.14 8.92 0.63
N VAL A 38 -1.26 9.60 0.41
CA VAL A 38 -2.60 9.04 0.64
C VAL A 38 -2.88 7.93 -0.38
N THR A 39 -2.59 8.20 -1.65
CA THR A 39 -2.74 7.22 -2.75
C THR A 39 -1.92 5.95 -2.50
N TYR A 40 -0.66 6.09 -2.07
CA TYR A 40 0.20 4.95 -1.74
C TYR A 40 -0.34 4.16 -0.54
N ASN A 41 -0.81 4.84 0.49
CA ASN A 41 -1.38 4.20 1.67
C ASN A 41 -2.65 3.41 1.36
N GLU A 42 -3.52 3.93 0.48
CA GLU A 42 -4.72 3.21 0.04
C GLU A 42 -4.37 1.92 -0.71
N LEU A 43 -3.41 1.97 -1.64
CA LEU A 43 -2.93 0.78 -2.33
C LEU A 43 -2.33 -0.26 -1.39
N ILE A 44 -1.49 0.18 -0.45
CA ILE A 44 -0.88 -0.70 0.56
C ILE A 44 -1.97 -1.37 1.39
N ASP A 45 -2.97 -0.61 1.86
CA ASP A 45 -4.09 -1.13 2.64
C ASP A 45 -4.94 -2.14 1.84
N THR A 46 -5.19 -1.88 0.56
CA THR A 46 -5.87 -2.82 -0.34
C THR A 46 -5.11 -4.15 -0.44
N PHE A 47 -3.80 -4.11 -0.70
CA PHE A 47 -2.99 -5.33 -0.81
C PHE A 47 -2.91 -6.09 0.53
N VAL A 48 -2.73 -5.37 1.64
CA VAL A 48 -2.76 -5.93 3.00
C VAL A 48 -4.09 -6.64 3.28
N LYS A 49 -5.23 -6.02 2.97
CA LYS A 49 -6.56 -6.62 3.15
C LYS A 49 -6.79 -7.85 2.29
N SER A 50 -6.16 -7.92 1.11
CA SER A 50 -6.19 -9.10 0.24
C SER A 50 -5.25 -10.22 0.71
N GLY A 51 -4.37 -9.93 1.68
CA GLY A 51 -3.33 -10.83 2.17
C GLY A 51 -2.12 -10.94 1.24
N ASP A 52 -1.97 -10.03 0.28
CA ASP A 52 -0.83 -9.97 -0.64
C ASP A 52 0.22 -8.98 -0.12
N PHE A 53 0.94 -9.43 0.91
CA PHE A 53 1.96 -8.63 1.59
C PHE A 53 3.18 -8.35 0.72
N ASN A 54 3.45 -9.18 -0.29
CA ASN A 54 4.57 -8.99 -1.20
C ASN A 54 4.37 -7.74 -2.06
N ASN A 55 3.19 -7.60 -2.66
CA ASN A 55 2.86 -6.40 -3.44
C ASN A 55 2.72 -5.16 -2.54
N ALA A 56 2.15 -5.29 -1.35
CA ALA A 56 2.11 -4.19 -0.37
C ALA A 56 3.54 -3.68 -0.05
N PHE A 57 4.47 -4.61 0.22
CA PHE A 57 5.86 -4.28 0.50
C PHE A 57 6.58 -3.68 -0.71
N GLN A 58 6.31 -4.18 -1.92
CA GLN A 58 6.91 -3.62 -3.14
C GLN A 58 6.50 -2.17 -3.37
N ILE A 59 5.22 -1.85 -3.17
CA ILE A 59 4.73 -0.47 -3.28
C ILE A 59 5.43 0.43 -2.25
N LEU A 60 5.49 -0.01 -0.99
CA LEU A 60 6.11 0.78 0.07
C LEU A 60 7.61 0.98 -0.09
N SER A 61 8.34 -0.06 -0.50
CA SER A 61 9.81 -0.06 -0.59
C SER A 61 10.35 0.55 -1.88
N SER A 62 9.64 0.37 -3.00
CA SER A 62 10.18 0.65 -4.34
C SER A 62 9.43 1.76 -5.07
N MET A 63 8.17 2.02 -4.73
CA MET A 63 7.34 3.00 -5.46
C MET A 63 7.08 4.27 -4.64
N MET A 64 6.88 4.13 -3.32
CA MET A 64 6.61 5.27 -2.45
C MET A 64 7.88 6.11 -2.24
N PRO A 65 7.87 7.40 -2.61
CA PRO A 65 8.97 8.30 -2.28
C PRO A 65 8.91 8.66 -0.79
N TYR A 66 9.98 8.39 -0.06
CA TYR A 66 10.14 8.69 1.37
C TYR A 66 9.07 8.03 2.28
N PRO A 67 8.99 6.69 2.31
CA PRO A 67 8.13 6.00 3.25
C PRO A 67 8.53 6.36 4.69
N ASN A 68 7.55 6.63 5.54
CA ASN A 68 7.78 6.96 6.95
C ASN A 68 7.42 5.76 7.85
N SER A 69 7.75 5.87 9.13
CA SER A 69 7.47 4.82 10.13
C SER A 69 5.99 4.44 10.21
N ALA A 70 5.06 5.39 10.01
CA ALA A 70 3.63 5.10 9.96
C ALA A 70 3.26 4.19 8.78
N SER A 71 3.86 4.40 7.62
CA SER A 71 3.62 3.59 6.40
C SER A 71 4.11 2.15 6.58
N TRP A 72 5.28 1.96 7.21
CA TRP A 72 5.80 0.63 7.58
C TRP A 72 4.95 -0.05 8.66
N ASN A 73 4.44 0.70 9.65
CA ASN A 73 3.55 0.18 10.69
C ASN A 73 2.24 -0.36 10.12
N THR A 74 1.70 0.23 9.06
CA THR A 74 0.49 -0.25 8.40
C THR A 74 0.68 -1.67 7.85
N ILE A 75 1.79 -1.94 7.17
CA ILE A 75 2.10 -3.28 6.65
C ILE A 75 2.30 -4.28 7.79
N LEU A 76 3.08 -3.92 8.82
CA LEU A 76 3.32 -4.80 9.97
C LEU A 76 2.03 -5.14 10.72
N THR A 77 1.20 -4.14 11.00
CA THR A 77 -0.07 -4.33 11.71
C THR A 77 -1.02 -5.19 10.89
N GLY A 78 -1.11 -4.91 9.59
CA GLY A 78 -1.86 -5.73 8.65
C GLY A 78 -1.39 -7.18 8.59
N TYR A 79 -0.08 -7.38 8.58
CA TYR A 79 0.55 -8.71 8.57
C TYR A 79 0.21 -9.50 9.83
N VAL A 80 0.47 -8.92 11.01
CA VAL A 80 0.22 -9.55 12.31
C VAL A 80 -1.26 -9.88 12.51
N ASN A 81 -2.15 -9.01 12.07
CA ASN A 81 -3.59 -9.21 12.20
C ASN A 81 -4.19 -10.18 11.16
N SER A 82 -3.41 -10.61 10.17
CA SER A 82 -3.88 -11.59 9.18
C SER A 82 -3.74 -13.03 9.67
N GLU A 83 -4.74 -13.87 9.39
CA GLU A 83 -4.67 -15.32 9.69
C GLU A 83 -3.53 -16.03 8.94
N LYS A 84 -3.04 -15.43 7.84
CA LYS A 84 -1.89 -15.89 7.04
C LYS A 84 -0.52 -15.59 7.66
N SER A 85 -0.45 -14.88 8.80
CA SER A 85 0.81 -14.58 9.49
C SER A 85 1.61 -15.83 9.91
N ARG A 86 0.95 -16.99 9.99
CA ARG A 86 1.58 -18.27 10.33
C ARG A 86 2.30 -18.96 9.17
N GLU A 87 2.09 -18.53 7.92
CA GLU A 87 2.54 -19.27 6.74
C GLU A 87 3.58 -18.53 5.87
N LEU A 88 3.94 -17.28 6.20
CA LEU A 88 4.93 -16.50 5.45
C LEU A 88 6.14 -16.11 6.33
N ASP A 89 7.33 -16.27 5.76
CA ASP A 89 8.60 -16.33 6.47
C ASP A 89 9.03 -15.01 7.16
N GLY A 90 9.66 -15.14 8.33
CA GLY A 90 10.28 -14.05 9.11
C GLY A 90 11.05 -12.94 8.35
N PRO A 91 11.68 -13.18 7.18
CA PRO A 91 12.27 -12.15 6.32
C PRO A 91 11.44 -10.88 6.06
N ILE A 92 10.11 -10.95 5.85
CA ILE A 92 9.31 -9.72 5.62
C ILE A 92 9.30 -8.84 6.87
N LEU A 93 9.12 -9.46 8.05
CA LEU A 93 9.17 -8.75 9.33
C LEU A 93 10.56 -8.16 9.59
N THR A 94 11.63 -8.93 9.33
CA THR A 94 13.01 -8.46 9.50
C THR A 94 13.32 -7.29 8.56
N GLN A 95 12.95 -7.39 7.29
CA GLN A 95 13.22 -6.34 6.31
C GLN A 95 12.42 -5.07 6.61
N THR A 96 11.16 -5.22 7.02
CA THR A 96 10.31 -4.08 7.38
C THR A 96 10.85 -3.35 8.61
N CYS A 97 11.25 -4.09 9.66
CA CYS A 97 11.89 -3.51 10.84
C CYS A 97 13.19 -2.78 10.47
N ASN A 98 14.06 -3.39 9.67
CA ASN A 98 15.32 -2.77 9.25
C ASN A 98 15.10 -1.45 8.50
N ASN A 99 14.11 -1.42 7.60
CA ASN A 99 13.80 -0.21 6.84
C ASN A 99 13.19 0.89 7.71
N MET A 100 12.40 0.54 8.72
CA MET A 100 11.83 1.51 9.67
C MET A 100 12.90 2.21 10.52
N PHE A 101 13.98 1.52 10.89
CA PHE A 101 15.10 2.12 11.63
C PHE A 101 16.14 2.83 10.73
N SER A 102 16.00 2.71 9.40
CA SER A 102 16.91 3.31 8.42
C SER A 102 16.39 4.62 7.79
N THR A 103 15.10 4.92 7.96
CA THR A 103 14.44 6.17 7.55
C THR A 103 14.28 7.13 8.72
#